data_AF-S7Q095-F1
#
_entry.id   AF-S7Q095-F1
#
_cell.length_a   1.000
_cell.length_b   1.000
_cell.length_c   1.000
_cell.angle_alpha   90.00
_cell.angle_beta   90.00
_cell.angle_gamma   90.00
#
_symmetry.space_group_name_H-M   'P 1'
#
loop_
_entity.id
_entity.type
_entity.pdbx_description
1 polymer ?
#
loop_
_entity_poly.entity_id
_entity_poly.type
_entity_poly.pdbx_seq_one_letter_code
_entity_poly.pdbx_strand_id
1 'polypeptide(L)'
;MTLHLIRTPPEAQDGLRFYDPTQSVRILPEMPARPPSSLPEPGDAVLDITVAGQLGQGRVGTVHIADVWSCSVPVDIPPLVVKVANRDFCDNLSKEAWMYEEMESLQGVAIPRCYGYSVSEIPPHMKVLGWDRVATTKLPISILLLERVGGHLPLGKPIPQTVQDDLWRITKDFGELHIFDKDLRYDNVLFAPDSPPGLPSLVSPFSHRSYVLRVVDFDLGYKVNLPPQSLDFHHKHLVRLILDNVPRGNVVNPFDD
;
A
#
# COMPACT_ATOMS: atom_id res chain seq x y z
N MET A 1 5.10 -0.44 23.53
CA MET A 1 4.01 -1.44 23.59
C MET A 1 4.52 -2.67 22.88
N THR A 2 4.47 -3.85 23.50
CA THR A 2 4.80 -5.11 22.83
C THR A 2 3.50 -5.68 22.26
N LEU A 3 3.46 -5.88 20.94
CA LEU A 3 2.31 -6.40 20.21
C LEU A 3 2.65 -7.79 19.69
N HIS A 4 1.88 -8.80 20.11
CA HIS A 4 1.93 -10.12 19.47
C HIS A 4 1.01 -10.09 18.25
N LEU A 5 1.59 -10.05 17.06
CA LEU A 5 0.86 -9.99 15.80
C LEU A 5 0.64 -11.40 15.27
N ILE A 6 -0.62 -11.83 15.22
CA ILE A 6 -1.01 -13.07 14.53
C ILE A 6 -1.58 -12.65 13.18
N ARG A 7 -1.07 -13.24 12.09
CA ARG A 7 -1.58 -12.95 10.76
C ARG A 7 -3.05 -13.34 10.70
N THR A 8 -3.88 -12.38 10.33
CA THR A 8 -5.30 -12.57 10.06
C THR A 8 -5.47 -12.47 8.54
N PRO A 9 -6.14 -13.42 7.87
CA PRO A 9 -6.47 -13.28 6.46
C PRO A 9 -7.25 -11.97 6.26
N PRO A 10 -6.82 -11.08 5.36
CA PRO A 10 -7.57 -9.86 5.11
C PRO A 10 -8.85 -10.18 4.35
N GLU A 11 -9.89 -9.38 4.60
CA GLU A 11 -11.17 -9.55 3.92
C GLU A 11 -11.24 -8.63 2.70
N ALA A 12 -11.73 -9.17 1.59
CA ALA A 12 -11.93 -8.44 0.34
C ALA A 12 -13.13 -7.48 0.39
N GLN A 13 -13.59 -7.07 1.57
CA GLN A 13 -14.84 -6.33 1.72
C GLN A 13 -14.82 -5.07 0.83
N ASP A 14 -15.80 -5.00 -0.08
CA ASP A 14 -15.88 -3.98 -1.14
C ASP A 14 -14.63 -3.85 -2.02
N GLY A 15 -13.68 -4.79 -2.00
CA GLY A 15 -12.46 -4.81 -2.81
C GLY A 15 -12.69 -5.08 -4.29
N LEU A 16 -13.88 -5.58 -4.65
CA LEU A 16 -14.28 -5.88 -6.02
C LEU A 16 -15.30 -4.85 -6.52
N ARG A 17 -15.13 -4.37 -7.75
CA ARG A 17 -16.13 -3.53 -8.44
C ARG A 17 -16.42 -4.05 -9.84
N PHE A 18 -17.68 -4.39 -10.07
CA PHE A 18 -18.18 -4.78 -11.39
C PHE A 18 -18.72 -3.56 -12.13
N TYR A 19 -18.23 -3.37 -13.34
CA TYR A 19 -18.78 -2.42 -14.29
C TYR A 19 -19.84 -3.11 -15.14
N ASP A 20 -20.96 -2.41 -15.35
CA ASP A 20 -22.12 -2.92 -16.08
C ASP A 20 -21.89 -2.85 -17.60
N PRO A 21 -22.22 -3.92 -18.37
CA PRO A 21 -22.07 -3.97 -19.83
C PRO A 21 -22.90 -2.92 -20.59
N THR A 22 -23.88 -2.29 -19.95
CA THR A 22 -24.66 -1.20 -20.53
C THR A 22 -23.86 0.10 -20.67
N GLN A 23 -22.70 0.20 -20.03
CA GLN A 23 -21.76 1.30 -20.23
C GLN A 23 -20.92 1.03 -21.49
N SER A 24 -20.68 2.07 -22.29
CA SER A 24 -20.05 2.02 -23.64
C SER A 24 -18.57 1.57 -23.66
N VAL A 25 -18.08 0.97 -22.58
CA VAL A 25 -16.70 0.53 -22.39
C VAL A 25 -16.68 -0.99 -22.57
N ARG A 26 -15.66 -1.51 -23.27
CA ARG A 26 -15.42 -2.95 -23.35
C ARG A 26 -15.14 -3.48 -21.94
N ILE A 27 -16.08 -4.22 -21.36
CA ILE A 27 -15.92 -4.89 -20.07
C ILE A 27 -15.59 -6.38 -20.26
N LEU A 28 -14.99 -6.98 -19.25
CA LEU A 28 -14.79 -8.43 -19.17
C LEU A 28 -16.04 -9.09 -18.55
N PRO A 29 -16.43 -10.27 -19.03
CA PRO A 29 -17.63 -10.96 -18.55
C PRO A 29 -17.50 -11.44 -17.10
N GLU A 30 -16.27 -11.69 -16.65
CA GLU A 30 -15.96 -12.18 -15.31
C GLU A 30 -14.83 -11.36 -14.69
N MET A 31 -14.72 -11.42 -13.36
CA MET A 31 -13.59 -10.83 -12.64
C MET A 31 -12.34 -11.66 -12.93
N PRO A 32 -11.25 -11.06 -13.40
CA PRO A 32 -10.01 -11.78 -13.64
C PRO A 32 -9.48 -12.45 -12.38
N ALA A 33 -9.09 -13.72 -12.52
CA ALA A 33 -8.50 -14.47 -11.42
C ALA A 33 -7.19 -13.81 -10.95
N ARG A 34 -6.90 -13.88 -9.65
CA ARG A 34 -5.60 -13.50 -9.13
C ARG A 34 -4.54 -14.46 -9.70
N PRO A 35 -3.35 -13.98 -10.10
CA PRO A 35 -2.23 -14.87 -10.41
C PRO A 35 -1.93 -15.82 -9.24
N PRO A 36 -1.52 -17.07 -9.51
CA PRO A 36 -1.14 -17.99 -8.45
C PRO A 36 -0.07 -17.40 -7.54
N SER A 37 -0.22 -17.59 -6.23
CA SER A 37 0.80 -17.19 -5.25
C SER A 37 2.11 -17.93 -5.53
N SER A 38 3.21 -17.18 -5.44
CA SER A 38 4.58 -17.69 -5.48
C SER A 38 5.26 -17.70 -4.12
N LEU A 39 4.58 -17.14 -3.10
CA LEU A 39 5.07 -17.13 -1.74
C LEU A 39 4.98 -18.52 -1.12
N PRO A 40 5.90 -18.86 -0.17
CA PRO A 40 5.72 -20.04 0.65
C PRO A 40 4.44 -19.94 1.49
N GLU A 41 3.98 -21.09 1.98
CA GLU A 41 2.90 -21.13 2.97
C GLU A 41 3.23 -20.19 4.15
N PRO A 42 2.22 -19.51 4.74
CA PRO A 42 2.43 -18.66 5.91
C PRO A 42 3.16 -19.42 7.02
N GLY A 43 4.28 -18.85 7.49
CA GLY A 43 5.02 -19.39 8.63
C GLY A 43 4.62 -18.74 9.96
N ASP A 44 5.11 -19.32 11.06
CA ASP A 44 4.84 -18.87 12.43
C ASP A 44 5.96 -17.99 12.99
N ALA A 45 6.46 -17.06 12.17
CA ALA A 45 7.46 -16.11 12.63
C ALA A 45 6.87 -15.12 13.65
N VAL A 46 7.57 -14.92 14.76
CA VAL A 46 7.22 -13.96 15.80
C VAL A 46 8.20 -12.80 15.70
N LEU A 47 7.64 -11.60 15.59
CA LEU A 47 8.40 -10.36 15.49
C LEU A 47 8.09 -9.47 16.70
N ASP A 48 9.11 -9.13 17.47
CA ASP A 48 8.97 -8.18 18.57
C ASP A 48 9.37 -6.79 18.07
N ILE A 49 8.40 -5.87 18.07
CA ILE A 49 8.59 -4.49 17.61
C ILE A 49 8.21 -3.48 18.67
N THR A 50 8.77 -2.28 18.56
CA THR A 50 8.24 -1.07 19.17
C THR A 50 7.69 -0.15 18.09
N VAL A 51 6.43 0.25 18.28
CA VAL A 51 5.80 1.31 17.48
C VAL A 51 6.37 2.65 17.94
N ALA A 52 7.17 3.26 17.09
CA ALA A 52 7.94 4.47 17.38
C ALA A 52 7.29 5.70 16.70
N GLY A 53 8.13 6.63 16.20
CA GLY A 53 7.69 7.90 15.63
C GLY A 53 6.61 7.76 14.54
N GLN A 54 5.70 8.72 14.51
CA GLN A 54 4.69 8.85 13.46
C GLN A 54 5.34 9.39 12.19
N LEU A 55 5.10 8.72 11.06
CA LEU A 55 5.56 9.14 9.73
C LEU A 55 4.49 9.93 8.98
N GLY A 56 3.23 9.56 9.17
CA GLY A 56 2.12 10.16 8.46
C GLY A 56 0.78 9.71 9.02
N GLN A 57 -0.28 10.42 8.63
CA GLN A 57 -1.65 10.08 8.98
C GLN A 57 -2.47 10.17 7.70
N GLY A 58 -3.09 9.06 7.33
CA GLY A 58 -4.05 8.99 6.24
C GLY A 58 -5.47 8.95 6.80
N ARG A 59 -6.42 8.73 5.89
CA ARG A 59 -7.84 8.64 6.23
C ARG A 59 -8.18 7.44 7.11
N VAL A 60 -7.58 6.29 6.82
CA VAL A 60 -7.89 5.00 7.48
C VAL A 60 -7.07 4.77 8.74
N GLY A 61 -5.91 5.41 8.86
CA GLY A 61 -5.02 5.14 9.98
C GLY A 61 -3.77 5.99 9.99
N THR A 62 -2.96 5.76 11.02
CA THR A 62 -1.69 6.44 11.22
C THR A 62 -0.55 5.48 10.92
N VAL A 63 0.48 5.96 10.22
CA VAL A 63 1.67 5.18 9.87
C VAL A 63 2.79 5.54 10.82
N HIS A 64 3.40 4.52 11.43
CA HIS A 64 4.48 4.64 12.40
C HIS A 64 5.70 3.82 11.98
N ILE A 65 6.87 4.27 12.41
CA ILE A 65 8.11 3.47 12.34
C ILE A 65 7.96 2.26 13.26
N ALA A 66 8.41 1.08 12.79
CA ALA A 66 8.51 -0.12 13.60
C ALA A 66 10.00 -0.44 13.85
N ASP A 67 10.44 -0.25 15.10
CA ASP A 67 11.77 -0.64 15.53
C ASP A 67 11.75 -2.11 15.95
N VAL A 68 12.52 -2.94 15.25
CA VAL A 68 12.57 -4.40 15.46
C VAL A 68 13.60 -4.74 16.52
N TRP A 69 13.19 -5.49 17.54
CA TRP A 69 14.06 -5.95 18.63
C TRP A 69 14.57 -7.37 18.40
N SER A 70 13.65 -8.25 18.00
CA SER A 70 13.92 -9.67 17.80
C SER A 70 12.97 -10.28 16.79
N CYS A 71 13.43 -11.35 16.17
CA CYS A 71 12.63 -12.22 15.34
C CYS A 71 12.91 -13.67 15.69
N SER A 72 11.88 -14.50 15.74
CA SER A 72 12.03 -15.92 16.03
C SER A 72 12.71 -16.70 14.90
N VAL A 73 12.80 -16.11 13.70
CA VAL A 73 13.46 -16.71 12.53
C VAL A 73 14.75 -15.93 12.19
N PRO A 74 15.84 -16.62 11.81
CA PRO A 74 17.14 -16.00 11.54
C PRO A 74 17.16 -15.38 10.13
N VAL A 75 16.46 -14.26 9.96
CA VAL A 75 16.39 -13.53 8.68
C VAL A 75 16.80 -12.07 8.87
N ASP A 76 17.39 -11.48 7.83
CA ASP A 76 17.61 -10.04 7.80
C ASP A 76 16.27 -9.32 7.63
N ILE A 77 15.98 -8.41 8.56
CA ILE A 77 14.71 -7.69 8.57
C ILE A 77 14.97 -6.29 8.05
N PRO A 78 14.36 -5.90 6.92
CA PRO A 78 14.50 -4.53 6.44
C PRO A 78 13.79 -3.58 7.40
N PRO A 79 14.05 -2.26 7.29
CA PRO A 79 13.25 -1.29 8.01
C PRO A 79 11.76 -1.45 7.71
N LEU A 80 10.93 -1.44 8.77
CA LEU A 80 9.48 -1.68 8.68
C LEU A 80 8.69 -0.45 9.13
N VAL A 81 7.43 -0.40 8.71
CA VAL A 81 6.41 0.51 9.23
C VAL A 81 5.16 -0.27 9.61
N VAL A 82 4.41 0.26 10.57
CA VAL A 82 3.07 -0.23 10.89
C VAL A 82 2.05 0.86 10.59
N LYS A 83 1.01 0.52 9.83
CA LYS A 83 -0.21 1.33 9.71
C LYS A 83 -1.21 0.81 10.72
N VAL A 84 -1.68 1.69 11.60
CA VAL A 84 -2.61 1.36 12.68
C VAL A 84 -3.93 2.09 12.44
N ALA A 85 -5.01 1.32 12.35
CA ALA A 85 -6.37 1.81 12.24
C ALA A 85 -7.12 1.58 13.57
N ASN A 86 -7.97 2.54 13.92
CA ASN A 86 -8.92 2.36 15.03
C ASN A 86 -10.10 1.50 14.58
N ARG A 87 -10.96 1.14 15.55
CA ARG A 87 -12.16 0.33 15.33
C ARG A 87 -13.03 0.79 14.16
N ASP A 88 -13.14 2.10 13.94
CA ASP A 88 -14.03 2.67 12.92
C ASP A 88 -13.49 2.47 11.49
N PHE A 89 -12.21 2.10 11.35
CA PHE A 89 -11.53 1.92 10.07
C PHE A 89 -10.88 0.54 9.90
N CYS A 90 -11.17 -0.42 10.78
CA CYS A 90 -10.66 -1.79 10.71
C CYS A 90 -10.96 -2.46 9.37
N ASP A 91 -12.20 -2.33 8.89
CA ASP A 91 -12.64 -2.93 7.61
C ASP A 91 -11.90 -2.30 6.43
N ASN A 92 -11.67 -0.98 6.47
CA ASN A 92 -10.92 -0.28 5.42
C ASN A 92 -9.46 -0.73 5.38
N LEU A 93 -8.82 -0.91 6.55
CA LEU A 93 -7.43 -1.38 6.59
C LEU A 93 -7.32 -2.87 6.20
N SER A 94 -8.33 -3.69 6.55
CA SER A 94 -8.45 -5.08 6.09
C SER A 94 -8.52 -5.14 4.57
N LYS A 95 -9.37 -4.30 3.95
CA LYS A 95 -9.48 -4.17 2.50
C LYS A 95 -8.15 -3.73 1.86
N GLU A 96 -7.47 -2.74 2.44
CA GLU A 96 -6.15 -2.31 1.96
C GLU A 96 -5.14 -3.46 2.00
N ALA A 97 -5.11 -4.22 3.10
CA ALA A 97 -4.26 -5.40 3.21
C ALA A 97 -4.57 -6.46 2.15
N TRP A 98 -5.85 -6.67 1.83
CA TRP A 98 -6.28 -7.56 0.76
C TRP A 98 -5.76 -7.10 -0.62
N MET A 99 -5.72 -5.79 -0.88
CA MET A 99 -5.14 -5.24 -2.12
C MET A 99 -3.65 -5.60 -2.27
N TYR A 100 -2.87 -5.55 -1.19
CA TYR A 100 -1.47 -6.00 -1.22
C TYR A 100 -1.36 -7.49 -1.53
N GLU A 101 -2.29 -8.31 -1.03
CA GLU A 101 -2.32 -9.73 -1.38
C GLU A 101 -2.68 -9.94 -2.87
N GLU A 102 -3.71 -9.28 -3.39
CA GLU A 102 -4.05 -9.35 -4.83
C GLU A 102 -2.91 -8.92 -5.75
N MET A 103 -2.07 -8.00 -5.28
CA MET A 103 -0.90 -7.50 -6.00
C MET A 103 0.43 -8.13 -5.54
N GLU A 104 0.41 -9.36 -5.04
CA GLU A 104 1.60 -10.06 -4.54
C GLU A 104 2.80 -9.95 -5.49
N SER A 105 2.59 -10.16 -6.80
CA SER A 105 3.65 -10.13 -7.81
C SER A 105 4.29 -8.75 -8.03
N LEU A 106 3.72 -7.68 -7.47
CA LEU A 106 4.24 -6.31 -7.52
C LEU A 106 4.86 -5.85 -6.20
N GLN A 107 4.80 -6.65 -5.14
CA GLN A 107 5.44 -6.34 -3.86
C GLN A 107 6.96 -6.31 -4.01
N GLY A 108 7.58 -5.21 -3.56
CA GLY A 108 9.01 -4.96 -3.78
C GLY A 108 9.38 -4.57 -5.22
N VAL A 109 8.39 -4.46 -6.12
CA VAL A 109 8.56 -3.97 -7.50
C VAL A 109 7.99 -2.55 -7.61
N ALA A 110 6.67 -2.43 -7.48
CA ALA A 110 5.89 -1.21 -7.69
C ALA A 110 5.15 -0.78 -6.42
N ILE A 111 4.94 -1.70 -5.47
CA ILE A 111 4.32 -1.45 -4.17
C ILE A 111 5.22 -2.00 -3.06
N PRO A 112 5.11 -1.49 -1.81
CA PRO A 112 5.86 -2.05 -0.68
C PRO A 112 5.61 -3.54 -0.50
N ARG A 113 6.59 -4.24 0.06
CA ARG A 113 6.33 -5.58 0.61
C ARG A 113 5.38 -5.49 1.81
N CYS A 114 4.37 -6.34 1.81
CA CYS A 114 3.39 -6.50 2.86
C CYS A 114 3.70 -7.77 3.65
N TYR A 115 4.00 -7.60 4.93
CA TYR A 115 4.38 -8.71 5.82
C TYR A 115 3.19 -9.29 6.59
N GLY A 116 2.02 -8.64 6.48
CA GLY A 116 0.77 -9.19 6.97
C GLY A 116 -0.12 -8.17 7.64
N TYR A 117 -1.35 -8.61 7.85
CA TYR A 117 -2.41 -7.91 8.55
C TYR A 117 -2.73 -8.64 9.85
N SER A 118 -2.99 -7.89 10.91
CA SER A 118 -3.34 -8.42 12.22
C SER A 118 -4.40 -7.57 12.89
N VAL A 119 -5.27 -8.21 13.65
CA VAL A 119 -6.18 -7.55 14.58
C VAL A 119 -5.63 -7.68 15.99
N SER A 120 -5.74 -6.63 16.78
CA SER A 120 -5.31 -6.62 18.18
C SER A 120 -6.27 -5.81 19.05
N GLU A 121 -6.00 -5.79 20.36
CA GLU A 121 -6.74 -4.99 21.33
C GLU A 121 -5.78 -4.11 22.12
N ILE A 122 -6.08 -2.82 22.18
CA ILE A 122 -5.39 -1.89 23.07
C ILE A 122 -6.03 -1.97 24.45
N PRO A 123 -5.25 -2.16 25.54
CA PRO A 123 -5.77 -2.13 26.89
C PRO A 123 -6.41 -0.78 27.26
N PRO A 124 -7.36 -0.76 28.22
CA PRO A 124 -7.88 0.48 28.76
C PRO A 124 -6.75 1.41 29.25
N HIS A 125 -6.96 2.71 29.11
CA HIS A 125 -6.09 3.80 29.57
C HIS A 125 -4.73 3.89 28.88
N MET A 126 -4.51 3.13 27.81
CA MET A 126 -3.32 3.28 26.97
C MET A 126 -3.52 4.43 25.97
N LYS A 127 -2.50 5.28 25.85
CA LYS A 127 -2.41 6.31 24.81
C LYS A 127 -1.83 5.70 23.54
N VAL A 128 -2.48 5.97 22.41
CA VAL A 128 -1.94 5.67 21.08
C VAL A 128 -1.40 6.96 20.51
N LEU A 129 -0.16 6.93 20.04
CA LEU A 129 0.43 8.10 19.39
C LEU A 129 -0.41 8.48 18.17
N GLY A 130 -0.78 9.75 18.05
CA GLY A 130 -1.61 10.26 16.97
C GLY A 130 -3.12 10.15 17.19
N TRP A 131 -3.59 9.55 18.31
CA TRP A 131 -5.03 9.50 18.64
C TRP A 131 -5.34 10.43 19.81
N ASP A 132 -6.30 11.34 19.62
CA ASP A 132 -6.75 12.28 20.66
C ASP A 132 -7.53 11.63 21.80
N ARG A 133 -7.84 10.33 21.67
CA ARG A 133 -8.68 9.59 22.62
C ARG A 133 -7.85 8.56 23.39
N VAL A 134 -8.06 8.56 24.71
CA VAL A 134 -7.62 7.46 25.58
C VAL A 134 -8.76 6.46 25.66
N ALA A 135 -8.52 5.22 25.28
CA ALA A 135 -9.53 4.17 25.36
C ALA A 135 -9.92 3.96 26.84
N THR A 136 -11.20 4.06 27.18
CA THR A 136 -11.70 3.77 28.54
C THR A 136 -12.01 2.29 28.74
N THR A 137 -12.12 1.54 27.64
CA THR A 137 -12.28 0.09 27.58
C THR A 137 -11.19 -0.50 26.70
N LYS A 138 -11.17 -1.83 26.56
CA LYS A 138 -10.41 -2.45 25.47
C LYS A 138 -10.88 -1.87 24.14
N LEU A 139 -9.93 -1.54 23.26
CA LEU A 139 -10.21 -0.95 21.97
C LEU A 139 -9.63 -1.84 20.86
N PRO A 140 -10.47 -2.46 20.02
CA PRO A 140 -10.01 -3.19 18.85
C PRO A 140 -9.25 -2.27 17.90
N ILE A 141 -8.16 -2.79 17.36
CA ILE A 141 -7.34 -2.12 16.35
C ILE A 141 -6.96 -3.09 15.25
N SER A 142 -6.71 -2.55 14.08
CA SER A 142 -6.10 -3.27 12.98
C SER A 142 -4.71 -2.73 12.70
N ILE A 143 -3.80 -3.64 12.34
CA ILE A 143 -2.39 -3.36 12.12
C ILE A 143 -2.00 -3.98 10.78
N LEU A 144 -1.40 -3.17 9.91
CA LEU A 144 -0.81 -3.62 8.65
C LEU A 144 0.70 -3.36 8.71
N LEU A 145 1.50 -4.43 8.54
CA LEU A 145 2.95 -4.38 8.60
C LEU A 145 3.54 -4.33 7.18
N LEU A 146 4.28 -3.27 6.87
CA LEU A 146 4.81 -3.01 5.54
C LEU A 146 6.32 -2.73 5.58
N GLU A 147 6.97 -2.94 4.43
CA GLU A 147 8.30 -2.40 4.14
C GLU A 147 8.30 -0.87 4.28
N ARG A 148 9.30 -0.33 4.98
CA ARG A 148 9.53 1.11 5.00
C ARG A 148 10.13 1.53 3.68
N VAL A 149 9.49 2.48 3.02
CA VAL A 149 9.94 3.05 1.74
C VAL A 149 10.63 4.41 1.93
N GLY A 150 11.12 4.99 0.83
CA GLY A 150 11.81 6.26 0.78
C GLY A 150 10.89 7.48 0.92
N GLY A 151 11.45 8.65 0.63
CA GLY A 151 10.72 9.93 0.69
C GLY A 151 9.86 10.21 -0.54
N HIS A 152 9.19 11.36 -0.53
CA HIS A 152 8.40 11.85 -1.65
C HIS A 152 9.27 12.38 -2.80
N LEU A 153 8.65 12.54 -3.98
CA LEU A 153 9.23 13.29 -5.09
C LEU A 153 9.57 14.73 -4.66
N PRO A 154 10.74 15.27 -5.05
CA PRO A 154 11.11 16.63 -4.65
C PRO A 154 10.26 17.68 -5.38
N LEU A 155 9.48 18.44 -4.61
CA LEU A 155 8.69 19.57 -5.11
C LEU A 155 9.57 20.69 -5.67
N GLY A 156 9.08 21.35 -6.73
CA GLY A 156 9.73 22.49 -7.37
C GLY A 156 10.94 22.12 -8.22
N LYS A 157 11.17 20.82 -8.45
CA LYS A 157 12.27 20.32 -9.29
C LYS A 157 11.72 19.54 -10.49
N PRO A 158 12.37 19.61 -11.66
CA PRO A 158 12.03 18.74 -12.77
C PRO A 158 12.11 17.27 -12.35
N ILE A 159 11.08 16.48 -12.70
CA ILE A 159 11.11 15.03 -12.47
C ILE A 159 11.98 14.39 -13.56
N PRO A 160 13.01 13.61 -13.22
CA PRO A 160 13.82 12.90 -14.21
C PRO A 160 12.97 11.99 -15.10
N GLN A 161 13.30 11.91 -16.40
CA GLN A 161 12.50 11.11 -17.36
C GLN A 161 12.33 9.66 -16.90
N THR A 162 13.36 9.06 -16.30
CA THR A 162 13.31 7.70 -15.76
C THR A 162 12.22 7.52 -14.69
N VAL A 163 12.04 8.52 -13.82
CA VAL A 163 11.02 8.52 -12.77
C VAL A 163 9.61 8.72 -13.37
N GLN A 164 9.51 9.54 -14.41
CA GLN A 164 8.24 9.68 -15.14
C GLN A 164 7.86 8.36 -15.83
N ASP A 165 8.82 7.72 -16.49
CA ASP A 165 8.62 6.43 -17.15
C ASP A 165 8.20 5.34 -16.15
N ASP A 166 8.79 5.34 -14.95
CA ASP A 166 8.42 4.42 -13.88
C ASP A 166 6.97 4.60 -13.45
N LEU A 167 6.50 5.84 -13.24
CA LEU A 167 5.07 6.10 -12.94
C LEU A 167 4.14 5.53 -14.01
N TRP A 168 4.44 5.78 -15.29
CA TRP A 168 3.66 5.25 -16.41
C TRP A 168 3.67 3.73 -16.51
N ARG A 169 4.75 3.08 -16.09
CA ARG A 169 4.89 1.62 -16.14
C ARG A 169 4.23 0.96 -14.95
N ILE A 170 4.33 1.55 -13.76
CA ILE A 170 3.64 1.08 -12.56
C ILE A 170 2.13 1.04 -12.78
N THR A 171 1.52 2.08 -13.35
CA THR A 171 0.07 2.09 -13.61
C THR A 171 -0.34 1.04 -14.65
N LYS A 172 0.54 0.71 -15.59
CA LYS A 172 0.29 -0.39 -16.54
C LYS A 172 0.34 -1.75 -15.85
N ASP A 173 1.30 -1.94 -14.95
CA ASP A 173 1.40 -3.16 -14.14
C ASP A 173 0.14 -3.36 -13.26
N PHE A 174 -0.42 -2.27 -12.71
CA PHE A 174 -1.74 -2.33 -12.05
C PHE A 174 -2.85 -2.75 -13.01
N GLY A 175 -2.83 -2.22 -14.24
CA GLY A 175 -3.73 -2.60 -15.31
C GLY A 175 -3.69 -4.10 -15.63
N GLU A 176 -2.50 -4.70 -15.70
CA GLU A 176 -2.31 -6.15 -15.96
C GLU A 176 -2.91 -7.03 -14.85
N LEU A 177 -2.99 -6.51 -13.62
CA LEU A 177 -3.67 -7.16 -12.48
C LEU A 177 -5.12 -6.74 -12.32
N HIS A 178 -5.64 -5.92 -13.24
CA HIS A 178 -6.99 -5.38 -13.20
C HIS A 178 -7.29 -4.57 -11.94
N ILE A 179 -6.29 -3.86 -11.44
CA ILE A 179 -6.38 -3.00 -10.26
C ILE A 179 -6.65 -1.57 -10.68
N PHE A 180 -7.73 -1.01 -10.14
CA PHE A 180 -8.04 0.40 -10.21
C PHE A 180 -7.67 1.07 -8.88
N ASP A 181 -6.52 1.73 -8.86
CA ASP A 181 -6.18 2.67 -7.80
C ASP A 181 -6.86 4.03 -8.04
N LYS A 182 -7.85 4.35 -7.19
CA LYS A 182 -8.56 5.64 -7.24
C LYS A 182 -7.79 6.74 -6.50
N ASP A 183 -6.86 6.42 -5.60
CA ASP A 183 -6.14 7.40 -4.78
C ASP A 183 -4.70 7.61 -5.24
N LEU A 184 -4.41 7.36 -6.51
CA LEU A 184 -3.08 7.65 -7.06
C LEU A 184 -2.83 9.16 -7.07
N ARG A 185 -2.04 9.62 -6.10
CA ARG A 185 -1.71 11.04 -5.86
C ARG A 185 -0.29 11.20 -5.34
N TYR A 186 0.17 12.44 -5.22
CA TYR A 186 1.56 12.75 -4.84
C TYR A 186 1.97 12.10 -3.51
N ASP A 187 1.13 12.19 -2.47
CA ASP A 187 1.44 11.64 -1.14
C ASP A 187 1.54 10.10 -1.12
N ASN A 188 0.95 9.45 -2.12
CA ASN A 188 0.93 8.00 -2.26
C ASN A 188 2.03 7.49 -3.22
N VAL A 189 2.90 8.37 -3.73
CA VAL A 189 4.04 8.02 -4.59
C VAL A 189 5.34 8.36 -3.86
N LEU A 190 6.05 7.31 -3.45
CA LEU A 190 7.29 7.40 -2.68
C LEU A 190 8.44 6.76 -3.46
N PHE A 191 9.67 7.13 -3.13
CA PHE A 191 10.84 6.41 -3.65
C PHE A 191 10.92 4.99 -3.05
N ALA A 192 11.44 4.06 -3.83
CA ALA A 192 11.88 2.76 -3.33
C ALA A 192 12.94 2.97 -2.23
N PRO A 193 13.03 2.07 -1.23
CA PRO A 193 14.04 2.19 -0.18
C PRO A 193 15.45 1.99 -0.75
N ASP A 194 16.42 2.67 -0.14
CA ASP A 194 17.83 2.36 -0.37
C ASP A 194 18.14 0.95 0.15
N SER A 195 18.95 0.22 -0.61
CA SER A 195 19.39 -1.14 -0.28
C SER A 195 20.91 -1.17 -0.31
N PRO A 196 21.60 -1.29 0.84
CA PRO A 196 21.09 -1.47 2.23
C PRO A 196 20.57 -0.17 2.90
N PRO A 197 19.82 -0.24 4.03
CA PRO A 197 19.41 -1.44 4.76
C PRO A 197 18.08 -2.05 4.28
N GLY A 198 17.38 -1.43 3.33
CA GLY A 198 16.21 -2.03 2.70
C GLY A 198 16.58 -3.25 1.84
N LEU A 199 15.55 -3.97 1.41
CA LEU A 199 15.73 -5.06 0.43
C LEU A 199 15.82 -4.48 -0.98
N PRO A 200 16.59 -5.11 -1.90
CA PRO A 200 16.69 -4.64 -3.27
C PRO A 200 15.32 -4.67 -3.96
N SER A 201 15.11 -3.71 -4.87
CA SER A 201 13.92 -3.71 -5.74
C SER A 201 13.93 -4.93 -6.66
N LEU A 202 12.77 -5.56 -6.79
CA LEU A 202 12.53 -6.66 -7.72
C LEU A 202 12.20 -6.12 -9.13
N VAL A 203 12.22 -7.02 -10.10
CA VAL A 203 11.88 -6.72 -11.50
C VAL A 203 10.41 -7.06 -11.74
N SER A 204 9.69 -6.14 -12.38
CA SER A 204 8.29 -6.36 -12.75
C SER A 204 8.15 -7.57 -13.69
N PRO A 205 7.19 -8.48 -13.43
CA PRO A 205 6.91 -9.60 -14.32
C PRO A 205 6.27 -9.15 -15.66
N PHE A 206 5.74 -7.92 -15.72
CA PHE A 206 5.02 -7.40 -16.89
C PHE A 206 5.88 -6.46 -17.73
N SER A 207 6.63 -5.56 -17.08
CA SER A 207 7.47 -4.58 -17.79
C SER A 207 8.93 -5.00 -17.94
N HIS A 208 9.36 -6.01 -17.19
CA HIS A 208 10.75 -6.47 -17.09
C HIS A 208 11.72 -5.36 -16.66
N ARG A 209 11.26 -4.43 -15.82
CA ARG A 209 12.08 -3.36 -15.22
C ARG A 209 11.92 -3.34 -13.71
N SER A 210 12.97 -2.91 -13.03
CA SER A 210 12.88 -2.45 -11.64
C SER A 210 12.56 -0.95 -11.62
N TYR A 211 11.74 -0.53 -10.67
CA TYR A 211 11.35 0.87 -10.51
C TYR A 211 12.03 1.50 -9.30
N VAL A 212 12.28 2.80 -9.39
CA VAL A 212 12.78 3.60 -8.26
C VAL A 212 11.65 4.16 -7.40
N LEU A 213 10.40 3.81 -7.69
CA LEU A 213 9.22 4.27 -6.97
C LEU A 213 8.45 3.11 -6.32
N ARG A 214 7.60 3.48 -5.36
CA ARG A 214 6.60 2.66 -4.70
C ARG A 214 5.31 3.46 -4.59
N VAL A 215 4.21 2.86 -4.97
CA VAL A 215 2.86 3.38 -4.69
C VAL A 215 2.37 2.74 -3.40
N VAL A 216 1.81 3.56 -2.51
CA VAL A 216 1.33 3.17 -1.18
C VAL A 216 -0.13 3.60 -1.00
N ASP A 217 -0.74 3.17 0.11
CA ASP A 217 -2.12 3.52 0.50
C ASP A 217 -3.20 3.11 -0.52
N PHE A 218 -3.61 1.85 -0.45
CA PHE A 218 -4.62 1.27 -1.36
C PHE A 218 -6.01 1.19 -0.73
N ASP A 219 -6.34 2.06 0.22
CA ASP A 219 -7.64 2.04 0.88
C ASP A 219 -8.82 2.32 -0.08
N LEU A 220 -8.59 3.06 -1.18
CA LEU A 220 -9.49 3.23 -2.33
C LEU A 220 -9.13 2.38 -3.56
N GLY A 221 -8.22 1.42 -3.42
CA GLY A 221 -7.94 0.45 -4.46
C GLY A 221 -9.09 -0.53 -4.62
N TYR A 222 -9.36 -0.97 -5.85
CA TYR A 222 -10.33 -2.01 -6.16
C TYR A 222 -9.86 -2.87 -7.33
N LYS A 223 -10.21 -4.15 -7.32
CA LYS A 223 -10.11 -5.01 -8.50
C LYS A 223 -11.37 -4.87 -9.35
N VAL A 224 -11.21 -4.78 -10.67
CA VAL A 224 -12.29 -4.49 -11.60
C VAL A 224 -12.32 -5.45 -12.78
N ASN A 225 -13.49 -5.62 -13.41
CA ASN A 225 -13.64 -6.41 -14.64
C ASN A 225 -13.39 -5.56 -15.91
N LEU A 226 -12.42 -4.64 -15.87
CA LEU A 226 -12.03 -3.83 -17.02
C LEU A 226 -10.74 -4.37 -17.65
N PRO A 227 -10.59 -4.36 -18.98
CA PRO A 227 -9.34 -4.75 -19.62
C PRO A 227 -8.21 -3.75 -19.28
N PRO A 228 -6.93 -4.17 -19.29
CA PRO A 228 -5.81 -3.33 -18.89
C PRO A 228 -5.73 -1.99 -19.64
N GLN A 229 -6.10 -1.98 -20.92
CA GLN A 229 -6.06 -0.77 -21.75
C GLN A 229 -7.08 0.29 -21.30
N SER A 230 -8.21 -0.12 -20.72
CA SER A 230 -9.19 0.82 -20.15
C SER A 230 -8.66 1.46 -18.87
N LEU A 231 -7.94 0.68 -18.04
CA LEU A 231 -7.33 1.18 -16.81
C LEU A 231 -6.20 2.18 -17.07
N ASP A 232 -5.37 1.94 -18.09
CA ASP A 232 -4.32 2.88 -18.52
C ASP A 232 -4.90 4.28 -18.81
N PHE A 233 -6.08 4.35 -19.44
CA PHE A 233 -6.75 5.62 -19.69
C PHE A 233 -7.14 6.35 -18.40
N HIS A 234 -7.68 5.62 -17.40
CA HIS A 234 -8.10 6.24 -16.15
C HIS A 234 -6.91 6.71 -15.29
N HIS A 235 -5.87 5.88 -15.15
CA HIS A 235 -4.69 6.25 -14.39
C HIS A 235 -3.90 7.39 -15.03
N LYS A 236 -3.97 7.52 -16.36
CA LYS A 236 -3.26 8.57 -17.09
C LYS A 236 -3.62 9.99 -16.68
N HIS A 237 -4.85 10.23 -16.26
CA HIS A 237 -5.23 11.53 -15.73
C HIS A 237 -4.53 11.81 -14.40
N LEU A 238 -4.52 10.84 -13.48
CA LEU A 238 -3.91 10.96 -12.17
C LEU A 238 -2.38 11.12 -12.24
N VAL A 239 -1.71 10.34 -13.10
CA VAL A 239 -0.27 10.48 -13.33
C VAL A 239 0.07 11.87 -13.87
N ARG A 240 -0.73 12.40 -14.82
CA ARG A 240 -0.53 13.77 -15.33
C ARG A 240 -0.66 14.82 -14.24
N LEU A 241 -1.62 14.68 -13.32
CA LEU A 241 -1.75 15.61 -12.19
C LEU A 241 -0.46 15.66 -11.38
N ILE A 242 0.18 14.52 -11.11
CA ILE A 242 1.46 14.47 -10.41
C ILE A 242 2.56 15.14 -11.26
N LEU A 243 2.72 14.70 -12.51
CA LEU A 243 3.81 15.14 -13.39
C LEU A 243 3.75 16.64 -13.74
N ASP A 244 2.57 17.21 -13.86
CA ASP A 244 2.38 18.63 -14.22
C ASP A 244 2.56 19.58 -13.02
N ASN A 245 2.34 19.09 -11.79
CA ASN A 245 2.29 19.93 -10.59
C ASN A 245 3.54 19.85 -9.71
N VAL A 246 4.14 18.66 -9.55
CA VAL A 246 5.35 18.49 -8.73
C VAL A 246 6.49 19.41 -9.19
N PRO A 247 6.81 19.56 -10.50
CA PRO A 247 7.83 20.50 -10.95
C PRO A 247 7.53 21.97 -10.66
N ARG A 248 6.24 22.32 -10.46
CA ARG A 248 5.79 23.67 -10.10
C ARG A 248 5.80 23.91 -8.60
N GLY A 249 6.14 22.89 -7.80
CA GLY A 249 6.10 22.96 -6.34
C GLY A 249 4.72 22.74 -5.73
N ASN A 250 3.76 22.26 -6.53
CA ASN A 250 2.38 22.07 -6.09
C ASN A 250 2.11 20.60 -5.78
N VAL A 251 1.35 20.36 -4.71
CA VAL A 251 0.70 19.07 -4.44
C VAL A 251 -0.74 19.18 -4.92
N VAL A 252 -1.16 18.26 -5.79
CA VAL A 252 -2.55 18.16 -6.24
C VAL A 252 -3.07 16.79 -5.85
N ASN A 253 -3.92 16.79 -4.82
CA ASN A 253 -4.62 15.61 -4.33
C ASN A 253 -6.10 15.77 -4.71
N PRO A 254 -6.57 15.13 -5.78
CA PRO A 254 -7.89 15.38 -6.38
C PRO A 254 -9.10 15.01 -5.50
N PHE A 255 -8.86 14.55 -4.26
CA PHE A 255 -9.88 14.10 -3.32
C PHE A 255 -9.68 14.66 -1.90
N ASP A 256 -8.74 15.60 -1.72
CA ASP A 256 -8.65 16.39 -0.50
C ASP A 256 -9.50 17.65 -0.71
N ASP A 257 -10.66 17.70 -0.05
CA ASP A 257 -11.52 18.90 0.02
C ASP A 257 -10.85 20.03 0.82
#